data_AF-A0A2V9MM97-F1
#
_entry.id   AF-A0A2V9MM97-F1
#
_cell.length_a   1.000
_cell.length_b   1.000
_cell.length_c   1.000
_cell.angle_alpha   90.00
_cell.angle_beta   90.00
_cell.angle_gamma   90.00
#
_symmetry.space_group_name_H-M   'P 1'
#
loop_
_entity.id
_entity.type
_entity.pdbx_description
1 polymer ?
#
loop_
_entity_poly.entity_id
_entity_poly.type
_entity_poly.pdbx_seq_one_letter_code
_entity_poly.pdbx_strand_id
1 'polypeptide(L)'
;MHQAGARNLITMAPTPYLYDDGSGTGRSAVDIWTMLPIMYDGAKAAVAYVQQKGDATWSYNTLVQDSYSPKWLIDFDPINFRIQPGFISQCLNLKGLLYWRIDRWSSDPWNNVNNTGQFSSGNYPGEGMLVYPGQTVGIQGVAPSMRLKWLRDGIEDYEYVTILQNLGQGTWAMQMANSVGADWANWTRDPLTLESVRRQLGDAINNLAGATPPPPNPPPANGATAEAENATTSGAIIANNNPGYTGAGYADYQNLSGDYIEWTVNASPAGNYSLDFRYANGSSGNRPLALRVNGVVTQASVSFLPTGSWATWKGVTVPTSLQTGANKIRLTAIGLSGPNIDSLTVK
;
A
#
# COMPACT_ATOMS: atom_id res chain seq x y z
N MET A 1 -21.86 30.17 -15.10
CA MET A 1 -20.89 29.59 -14.15
C MET A 1 -19.48 30.12 -14.38
N HIS A 2 -18.78 29.75 -15.46
CA HIS A 2 -17.38 30.17 -15.69
C HIS A 2 -17.14 31.69 -15.65
N GLN A 3 -18.07 32.49 -16.19
CA GLN A 3 -18.04 33.96 -16.11
C GLN A 3 -18.05 34.53 -14.67
N ALA A 4 -18.50 33.74 -13.69
CA ALA A 4 -18.50 34.08 -12.26
C ALA A 4 -17.34 33.41 -11.50
N GLY A 5 -16.33 32.87 -12.19
CA GLY A 5 -15.17 32.18 -11.60
C GLY A 5 -15.46 30.80 -11.00
N ALA A 6 -16.74 30.39 -10.91
CA ALA A 6 -17.13 29.09 -10.35
C ALA A 6 -16.78 27.93 -11.30
N ARG A 7 -16.24 26.84 -10.73
CA ARG A 7 -16.04 25.56 -11.42
C ARG A 7 -17.29 24.70 -11.39
N ASN A 8 -17.53 23.96 -12.47
CA ASN A 8 -18.67 23.06 -12.62
C ASN A 8 -18.28 21.60 -12.32
N LEU A 9 -18.98 20.98 -11.37
CA LEU A 9 -18.90 19.54 -11.10
C LEU A 9 -20.21 18.86 -11.52
N ILE A 10 -20.10 17.67 -12.13
CA ILE A 10 -21.26 16.83 -12.49
C ILE A 10 -20.99 15.36 -12.15
N THR A 11 -22.05 14.60 -11.86
CA THR A 11 -21.99 13.16 -11.55
C THR A 11 -22.49 12.30 -12.72
N MET A 12 -21.70 12.23 -13.80
CA MET A 12 -21.98 11.40 -14.97
C MET A 12 -20.69 11.08 -15.76
N ALA A 13 -20.78 10.09 -16.67
CA ALA A 13 -19.76 9.86 -17.68
C ALA A 13 -19.63 11.06 -18.65
N PRO A 14 -18.42 11.39 -19.15
CA PRO A 14 -18.23 12.45 -20.13
C PRO A 14 -19.02 12.23 -21.43
N THR A 15 -19.54 13.32 -22.01
CA THR A 15 -20.37 13.28 -23.22
C THR A 15 -20.08 14.45 -24.17
N PRO A 16 -20.04 14.25 -25.51
CA PRO A 16 -19.65 15.28 -26.48
C PRO A 16 -20.42 16.60 -26.40
N TYR A 17 -21.70 16.55 -25.99
CA TYR A 17 -22.55 17.74 -25.86
C TYR A 17 -22.09 18.76 -24.81
N LEU A 18 -21.09 18.42 -24.00
CA LEU A 18 -20.55 19.25 -22.91
C LEU A 18 -19.03 19.49 -23.05
N TYR A 19 -18.42 19.09 -24.18
CA TYR A 19 -16.99 19.33 -24.46
C TYR A 19 -16.70 20.76 -24.96
N ASP A 20 -17.70 21.62 -25.05
CA ASP A 20 -17.55 23.07 -25.24
C ASP A 20 -18.62 23.80 -24.42
N ASP A 21 -18.31 24.97 -23.87
CA ASP A 21 -19.22 25.79 -23.06
C ASP A 21 -19.94 26.89 -23.86
N GLY A 22 -19.73 26.95 -25.18
CA GLY A 22 -20.30 27.94 -26.09
C GLY A 22 -19.59 29.29 -26.07
N SER A 23 -18.52 29.48 -25.28
CA SER A 23 -17.77 30.74 -25.20
C SER A 23 -16.84 30.99 -26.39
N GLY A 24 -16.58 29.97 -27.21
CA GLY A 24 -15.55 30.01 -28.26
C GLY A 24 -14.11 29.87 -27.75
N THR A 25 -13.91 29.65 -26.44
CA THR A 25 -12.58 29.41 -25.86
C THR A 25 -12.11 27.96 -25.97
N GLY A 26 -12.97 27.03 -26.38
CA GLY A 26 -12.66 25.60 -26.43
C GLY A 26 -12.68 24.91 -25.05
N ARG A 27 -13.15 25.56 -23.98
CA ARG A 27 -13.30 25.00 -22.64
C ARG A 27 -14.56 24.12 -22.56
N SER A 28 -14.49 22.95 -21.90
CA SER A 28 -15.67 22.14 -21.59
C SER A 28 -16.71 22.91 -20.76
N ALA A 29 -17.99 22.58 -20.92
CA ALA A 29 -19.06 23.08 -20.05
C ALA A 29 -18.95 22.56 -18.60
N VAL A 30 -18.15 21.52 -18.37
CA VAL A 30 -17.89 20.86 -17.09
C VAL A 30 -16.39 20.94 -16.78
N ASP A 31 -16.03 21.34 -15.57
CA ASP A 31 -14.64 21.34 -15.10
C ASP A 31 -14.24 20.04 -14.39
N ILE A 32 -15.21 19.35 -13.78
CA ILE A 32 -15.00 18.19 -12.91
C ILE A 32 -16.03 17.09 -13.22
N TRP A 33 -15.58 16.07 -13.93
CA TRP A 33 -16.35 14.87 -14.29
C TRP A 33 -16.26 13.82 -13.18
N THR A 34 -17.33 13.63 -12.43
CA THR A 34 -17.35 12.70 -11.28
C THR A 34 -18.09 11.41 -11.64
N MET A 35 -17.45 10.26 -11.47
CA MET A 35 -17.94 8.99 -12.02
C MET A 35 -17.96 7.85 -11.01
N LEU A 36 -19.05 7.09 -11.04
CA LEU A 36 -19.07 5.73 -10.49
C LEU A 36 -18.15 4.81 -11.32
N PRO A 37 -17.61 3.72 -10.75
CA PRO A 37 -16.84 2.71 -11.49
C PRO A 37 -17.54 2.22 -12.75
N ILE A 38 -18.81 1.82 -12.65
CA ILE A 38 -19.64 1.40 -13.79
C ILE A 38 -19.82 2.49 -14.87
N MET A 39 -19.80 3.77 -14.51
CA MET A 39 -19.81 4.89 -15.48
C MET A 39 -18.46 5.06 -16.16
N TYR A 40 -17.36 4.91 -15.41
CA TYR A 40 -16.00 4.98 -15.93
C TYR A 40 -15.73 3.84 -16.93
N ASP A 41 -16.08 2.61 -16.58
CA ASP A 41 -15.79 1.43 -17.40
C ASP A 41 -16.55 1.43 -18.73
N GLY A 42 -17.78 1.96 -18.76
CA GLY A 42 -18.53 2.20 -20.00
C GLY A 42 -18.03 3.38 -20.84
N ALA A 43 -17.11 4.21 -20.32
CA ALA A 43 -16.75 5.50 -20.91
C ALA A 43 -15.24 5.76 -21.06
N LYS A 44 -14.35 4.77 -20.87
CA LYS A 44 -12.89 4.95 -20.78
C LYS A 44 -12.28 5.87 -21.86
N ALA A 45 -12.72 5.76 -23.12
CA ALA A 45 -12.26 6.63 -24.21
C ALA A 45 -12.71 8.10 -24.07
N ALA A 46 -13.94 8.33 -23.61
CA ALA A 46 -14.48 9.66 -23.31
C ALA A 46 -13.79 10.28 -22.09
N VAL A 47 -13.46 9.47 -21.07
CA VAL A 47 -12.66 9.88 -19.91
C VAL A 47 -11.25 10.31 -20.31
N ALA A 48 -10.55 9.48 -21.11
CA ALA A 48 -9.23 9.82 -21.63
C ALA A 48 -9.25 11.11 -22.47
N TYR A 49 -10.30 11.33 -23.28
CA TYR A 49 -10.46 12.56 -24.04
C TYR A 49 -10.56 13.80 -23.15
N VAL A 50 -11.42 13.80 -22.11
CA VAL A 50 -11.57 14.98 -21.25
C VAL A 50 -10.34 15.22 -20.36
N GLN A 51 -9.66 14.17 -19.92
CA GLN A 51 -8.36 14.28 -19.25
C GLN A 51 -7.29 14.92 -20.15
N GLN A 52 -7.22 14.54 -21.44
CA GLN A 52 -6.31 15.15 -22.42
C GLN A 52 -6.67 16.60 -22.76
N LYS A 53 -7.97 16.95 -22.71
CA LYS A 53 -8.48 18.32 -22.87
C LYS A 53 -8.14 19.23 -21.67
N GLY A 54 -7.88 18.64 -20.50
CA GLY A 54 -7.52 19.34 -19.27
C GLY A 54 -8.64 19.43 -18.22
N ASP A 55 -9.78 18.76 -18.44
CA ASP A 55 -10.85 18.66 -17.44
C ASP A 55 -10.41 17.74 -16.29
N ALA A 56 -10.84 18.04 -15.06
CA ALA A 56 -10.63 17.13 -13.95
C ALA A 56 -11.61 15.95 -14.02
N THR A 57 -11.15 14.78 -13.58
CA THR A 57 -11.99 13.57 -13.44
C THR A 57 -11.87 13.07 -12.00
N TRP A 58 -12.98 12.78 -11.34
CA TRP A 58 -13.06 12.43 -9.91
C TRP A 58 -13.76 11.08 -9.74
N SER A 59 -13.37 10.31 -8.72
CA SER A 59 -14.09 9.10 -8.35
C SER A 59 -15.34 9.41 -7.54
N TYR A 60 -16.37 8.58 -7.66
CA TYR A 60 -17.57 8.58 -6.82
C TYR A 60 -17.83 7.16 -6.31
N ASN A 61 -18.14 7.03 -5.02
CA ASN A 61 -18.67 5.79 -4.45
C ASN A 61 -20.03 6.04 -3.79
N THR A 62 -20.99 5.14 -4.00
CA THR A 62 -22.28 5.12 -3.30
C THR A 62 -22.94 3.74 -3.44
N LEU A 63 -23.61 3.28 -2.39
CA LEU A 63 -24.34 2.00 -2.32
C LEU A 63 -23.45 0.79 -2.76
N VAL A 64 -24.07 -0.24 -3.34
CA VAL A 64 -23.39 -1.24 -4.19
C VAL A 64 -24.02 -1.17 -5.58
N GLN A 65 -23.29 -0.59 -6.54
CA GLN A 65 -23.72 -0.42 -7.94
C GLN A 65 -23.18 -1.52 -8.88
N ASP A 66 -22.20 -2.29 -8.41
CA ASP A 66 -21.49 -3.34 -9.15
C ASP A 66 -20.79 -4.27 -8.15
N SER A 67 -20.31 -5.42 -8.63
CA SER A 67 -19.69 -6.48 -7.82
C SER A 67 -18.16 -6.53 -7.85
N TYR A 68 -17.50 -5.65 -8.59
CA TYR A 68 -16.07 -5.79 -8.92
C TYR A 68 -15.18 -4.67 -8.38
N SER A 69 -15.74 -3.49 -8.09
CA SER A 69 -15.00 -2.31 -7.62
C SER A 69 -15.16 -2.07 -6.11
N PRO A 70 -14.26 -1.29 -5.47
CA PRO A 70 -14.28 -1.10 -4.02
C PRO A 70 -15.62 -0.52 -3.53
N LYS A 71 -16.12 -0.95 -2.37
CA LYS A 71 -17.36 -0.42 -1.75
C LYS A 71 -17.15 0.04 -0.32
N TRP A 72 -17.87 1.09 0.08
CA TRP A 72 -17.58 1.87 1.31
C TRP A 72 -18.59 1.67 2.45
N LEU A 73 -19.20 0.48 2.47
CA LEU A 73 -20.15 0.07 3.49
C LEU A 73 -19.44 -0.61 4.66
N ILE A 74 -20.08 -0.67 5.82
CA ILE A 74 -19.48 -1.16 7.08
C ILE A 74 -18.97 -2.60 6.95
N ASP A 75 -19.65 -3.44 6.19
CA ASP A 75 -19.38 -4.87 6.08
C ASP A 75 -18.34 -5.23 4.98
N PHE A 76 -17.69 -4.24 4.36
CA PHE A 76 -16.64 -4.43 3.36
C PHE A 76 -15.24 -4.23 3.96
N ASP A 77 -14.28 -5.01 3.48
CA ASP A 77 -12.91 -5.03 4.01
C ASP A 77 -12.26 -3.64 4.05
N PRO A 78 -11.49 -3.29 5.10
CA PRO A 78 -10.80 -2.00 5.24
C PRO A 78 -10.03 -1.52 4.01
N ILE A 79 -9.45 -2.45 3.24
CA ILE A 79 -8.72 -2.17 2.00
C ILE A 79 -9.57 -1.44 0.95
N ASN A 80 -10.89 -1.66 0.91
CA ASN A 80 -11.81 -0.98 -0.02
C ASN A 80 -11.76 0.55 0.10
N PHE A 81 -11.58 1.05 1.33
CA PHE A 81 -11.53 2.46 1.66
C PHE A 81 -10.18 3.08 1.27
N ARG A 82 -9.09 2.32 1.39
CA ARG A 82 -7.73 2.78 1.12
C ARG A 82 -7.34 2.70 -0.37
N ILE A 83 -7.73 1.61 -1.06
CA ILE A 83 -7.28 1.34 -2.43
C ILE A 83 -7.90 2.27 -3.50
N GLN A 84 -9.13 2.75 -3.29
CA GLN A 84 -9.81 3.64 -4.23
C GLN A 84 -9.16 5.03 -4.33
N PRO A 85 -9.04 5.84 -3.26
CA PRO A 85 -8.51 7.20 -3.37
C PRO A 85 -6.99 7.20 -3.61
N GLY A 86 -6.30 6.12 -3.26
CA GLY A 86 -4.90 5.88 -3.55
C GLY A 86 -4.66 5.33 -4.95
N PHE A 87 -4.10 4.13 -5.02
CA PHE A 87 -3.52 3.57 -6.24
C PHE A 87 -4.49 3.51 -7.43
N ILE A 88 -5.77 3.15 -7.25
CA ILE A 88 -6.74 3.14 -8.36
C ILE A 88 -6.96 4.54 -8.91
N SER A 89 -7.19 5.54 -8.05
CA SER A 89 -7.35 6.93 -8.52
C SER A 89 -6.09 7.47 -9.19
N GLN A 90 -4.90 7.07 -8.73
CA GLN A 90 -3.64 7.47 -9.36
C GLN A 90 -3.45 6.81 -10.75
N CYS A 91 -3.64 5.50 -10.87
CA CYS A 91 -3.54 4.77 -12.13
C CYS A 91 -4.55 5.23 -13.19
N LEU A 92 -5.77 5.57 -12.76
CA LEU A 92 -6.84 6.10 -13.62
C LEU A 92 -6.79 7.63 -13.79
N ASN A 93 -5.74 8.29 -13.27
CA ASN A 93 -5.53 9.75 -13.32
C ASN A 93 -6.71 10.59 -12.78
N LEU A 94 -7.46 10.03 -11.83
CA LEU A 94 -8.52 10.73 -11.12
C LEU A 94 -7.90 11.72 -10.13
N LYS A 95 -8.33 12.98 -10.17
CA LYS A 95 -7.76 14.11 -9.40
C LYS A 95 -8.62 14.51 -8.20
N GLY A 96 -9.44 13.60 -7.69
CA GLY A 96 -10.26 13.85 -6.52
C GLY A 96 -11.37 12.82 -6.30
N LEU A 97 -12.18 13.10 -5.29
CA LEU A 97 -13.18 12.20 -4.73
C LEU A 97 -14.44 12.98 -4.40
N LEU A 98 -15.59 12.42 -4.79
CA LEU A 98 -16.89 12.77 -4.24
C LEU A 98 -17.40 11.62 -3.35
N TYR A 99 -17.84 11.97 -2.15
CA TYR A 99 -18.74 11.15 -1.35
C TYR A 99 -19.88 12.05 -0.88
N TRP A 100 -21.12 11.60 -1.09
CA TRP A 100 -22.27 12.51 -1.16
C TRP A 100 -22.75 13.05 0.20
N ARG A 101 -22.39 12.37 1.30
CA ARG A 101 -22.66 12.77 2.70
C ARG A 101 -21.78 11.98 3.67
N ILE A 102 -21.47 12.52 4.85
CA ILE A 102 -20.67 11.84 5.89
C ILE A 102 -21.36 11.69 7.26
N ASP A 103 -22.53 12.31 7.44
CA ASP A 103 -23.21 12.56 8.73
C ASP A 103 -24.65 12.00 8.78
N ARG A 104 -25.03 11.05 7.91
CA ARG A 104 -26.42 10.57 7.79
C ARG A 104 -26.85 9.62 8.91
N TRP A 105 -26.89 10.14 10.13
CA TRP A 105 -27.24 9.38 11.31
C TRP A 105 -28.72 8.99 11.35
N SER A 106 -29.00 7.79 11.88
CA SER A 106 -30.30 7.40 12.41
C SER A 106 -30.49 8.00 13.82
N SER A 107 -31.57 7.63 14.53
CA SER A 107 -31.72 7.94 15.96
C SER A 107 -30.73 7.18 16.86
N ASP A 108 -30.13 6.10 16.35
CA ASP A 108 -29.06 5.35 17.01
C ASP A 108 -28.04 4.90 15.94
N PRO A 109 -27.13 5.80 15.51
CA PRO A 109 -26.15 5.47 14.47
C PRO A 109 -25.03 4.56 14.97
N TRP A 110 -24.95 4.29 16.27
CA TRP A 110 -23.92 3.45 16.87
C TRP A 110 -24.32 1.97 16.88
N ASN A 111 -25.59 1.65 17.15
CA ASN A 111 -26.09 0.28 17.18
C ASN A 111 -27.01 -0.07 16.00
N ASN A 112 -27.62 0.91 15.32
CA ASN A 112 -28.52 0.69 14.19
C ASN A 112 -28.07 1.42 12.90
N VAL A 113 -27.34 0.67 12.07
CA VAL A 113 -26.82 1.09 10.76
C VAL A 113 -27.63 0.56 9.58
N ASN A 114 -28.75 -0.13 9.82
CA ASN A 114 -29.64 -0.67 8.80
C ASN A 114 -30.39 0.47 8.09
N ASN A 115 -30.37 0.47 6.76
CA ASN A 115 -31.02 1.48 5.93
C ASN A 115 -31.81 0.89 4.74
N THR A 116 -32.34 -0.34 4.88
CA THR A 116 -33.31 -0.92 3.95
C THR A 116 -34.42 0.09 3.60
N GLY A 117 -34.68 0.29 2.31
CA GLY A 117 -35.75 1.19 1.85
C GLY A 117 -35.38 2.68 1.85
N GLN A 118 -34.19 3.08 2.32
CA GLN A 118 -33.80 4.48 2.46
C GLN A 118 -33.23 5.11 1.17
N PHE A 119 -32.73 4.28 0.26
CA PHE A 119 -32.08 4.70 -1.01
C PHE A 119 -32.60 3.89 -2.20
N SER A 120 -32.80 2.60 -1.99
CA SER A 120 -33.50 1.66 -2.88
C SER A 120 -34.18 0.61 -1.99
N SER A 121 -34.70 -0.48 -2.56
CA SER A 121 -35.15 -1.65 -1.79
C SER A 121 -34.02 -2.37 -1.04
N GLY A 122 -32.74 -2.11 -1.34
CA GLY A 122 -31.58 -2.73 -0.69
C GLY A 122 -31.19 -2.09 0.65
N ASN A 123 -30.34 -2.80 1.39
CA ASN A 123 -29.67 -2.34 2.61
C ASN A 123 -28.19 -2.09 2.31
N TYR A 124 -27.63 -0.98 2.81
CA TYR A 124 -26.27 -0.55 2.55
C TYR A 124 -25.61 0.03 3.82
N PRO A 125 -25.24 -0.82 4.81
CA PRO A 125 -24.88 -0.36 6.15
C PRO A 125 -23.76 0.69 6.21
N GLY A 126 -24.03 1.80 6.91
CA GLY A 126 -23.08 2.92 7.06
C GLY A 126 -22.88 3.79 5.82
N GLU A 127 -23.70 3.64 4.77
CA GLU A 127 -23.74 4.55 3.63
C GLU A 127 -24.16 5.96 4.06
N GLY A 128 -23.43 6.97 3.57
CA GLY A 128 -23.60 8.37 3.96
C GLY A 128 -23.10 8.69 5.38
N MET A 129 -22.39 7.75 6.03
CA MET A 129 -21.90 7.87 7.41
C MET A 129 -20.39 7.54 7.45
N LEU A 130 -19.54 8.55 7.62
CA LEU A 130 -18.09 8.38 7.89
C LEU A 130 -17.65 9.02 9.22
N VAL A 131 -18.54 9.76 9.87
CA VAL A 131 -18.41 10.24 11.25
C VAL A 131 -19.62 9.82 12.08
N TYR A 132 -19.51 9.82 13.41
CA TYR A 132 -20.58 9.47 14.36
C TYR A 132 -20.76 10.59 15.41
N PRO A 133 -21.91 10.68 16.11
CA PRO A 133 -22.11 11.68 17.18
C PRO A 133 -21.09 11.49 18.30
N GLY A 134 -20.23 12.49 18.54
CA GLY A 134 -19.12 12.36 19.49
C GLY A 134 -19.56 12.20 20.95
N GLN A 135 -20.70 12.79 21.32
CA GLN A 135 -21.20 12.83 22.70
C GLN A 135 -21.37 11.43 23.31
N THR A 136 -21.78 10.44 22.51
CA THR A 136 -21.94 9.03 22.94
C THR A 136 -20.63 8.40 23.43
N VAL A 137 -19.49 8.92 23.00
CA VAL A 137 -18.14 8.46 23.35
C VAL A 137 -17.29 9.55 24.03
N GLY A 138 -17.93 10.57 24.61
CA GLY A 138 -17.26 11.65 25.36
C GLY A 138 -16.50 12.68 24.50
N ILE A 139 -16.70 12.68 23.18
CA ILE A 139 -16.04 13.61 22.24
C ILE A 139 -16.95 14.83 21.97
N GLN A 140 -16.41 16.04 22.08
CA GLN A 140 -17.10 17.24 21.61
C GLN A 140 -17.10 17.28 20.07
N GLY A 141 -18.28 17.37 19.46
CA GLY A 141 -18.43 17.34 18.00
C GLY A 141 -18.68 15.92 17.48
N VAL A 142 -17.81 15.41 16.62
CA VAL A 142 -18.00 14.12 15.92
C VAL A 142 -16.82 13.17 16.13
N ALA A 143 -17.11 11.88 16.24
CA ALA A 143 -16.12 10.82 16.28
C ALA A 143 -15.79 10.35 14.86
N PRO A 144 -14.53 10.41 14.39
CA PRO A 144 -14.14 9.93 13.07
C PRO A 144 -14.10 8.40 13.03
N SER A 145 -14.74 7.79 12.03
CA SER A 145 -14.70 6.34 11.83
C SER A 145 -13.29 5.84 11.42
N MET A 146 -13.02 4.55 11.61
CA MET A 146 -11.84 3.92 11.01
C MET A 146 -11.88 3.96 9.47
N ARG A 147 -13.09 3.87 8.88
CA ARG A 147 -13.33 4.04 7.44
C ARG A 147 -12.82 5.39 6.93
N LEU A 148 -13.03 6.47 7.68
CA LEU A 148 -12.49 7.81 7.36
C LEU A 148 -10.96 7.89 7.48
N LYS A 149 -10.34 7.11 8.38
CA LYS A 149 -8.88 7.03 8.47
C LYS A 149 -8.29 6.30 7.28
N TRP A 150 -8.84 5.15 6.89
CA TRP A 150 -8.38 4.41 5.70
C TRP A 150 -8.55 5.22 4.40
N LEU A 151 -9.58 6.07 4.30
CA LEU A 151 -9.72 7.05 3.21
C LEU A 151 -8.57 8.06 3.18
N ARG A 152 -8.20 8.63 4.34
CA ARG A 152 -7.02 9.50 4.46
C ARG A 152 -5.73 8.75 4.09
N ASP A 153 -5.52 7.57 4.64
CA ASP A 153 -4.32 6.76 4.39
C ASP A 153 -4.15 6.46 2.89
N GLY A 154 -5.26 6.26 2.17
CA GLY A 154 -5.28 6.10 0.71
C GLY A 154 -5.02 7.40 -0.06
N ILE A 155 -5.47 8.57 0.43
CA ILE A 155 -5.06 9.86 -0.15
C ILE A 155 -3.54 10.04 0.00
N GLU A 156 -2.96 9.66 1.14
CA GLU A 156 -1.51 9.66 1.34
C GLU A 156 -0.80 8.67 0.37
N ASP A 157 -1.39 7.49 0.09
CA ASP A 157 -0.87 6.54 -0.94
C ASP A 157 -0.86 7.16 -2.36
N TYR A 158 -1.84 8.02 -2.68
CA TYR A 158 -1.85 8.81 -3.94
C TYR A 158 -0.68 9.80 -3.97
N GLU A 159 -0.53 10.58 -2.90
CA GLU A 159 0.48 11.63 -2.78
C GLU A 159 1.90 11.06 -2.90
N TYR A 160 2.18 9.88 -2.34
CA TYR A 160 3.48 9.21 -2.47
C TYR A 160 3.88 9.02 -3.94
N VAL A 161 2.96 8.54 -4.78
CA VAL A 161 3.23 8.35 -6.22
C VAL A 161 3.41 9.70 -6.94
N THR A 162 2.65 10.73 -6.59
CA THR A 162 2.81 12.08 -7.16
C THR A 162 4.10 12.77 -6.73
N ILE A 163 4.56 12.58 -5.49
CA ILE A 163 5.88 13.05 -5.05
C ILE A 163 6.98 12.39 -5.91
N LEU A 164 6.89 11.08 -6.13
CA LEU A 164 7.85 10.34 -6.97
C LEU A 164 7.79 10.72 -8.46
N GLN A 165 6.60 11.02 -9.00
CA GLN A 165 6.46 11.62 -10.33
C GLN A 165 7.25 12.94 -10.43
N ASN A 166 7.09 13.83 -9.45
CA ASN A 166 7.78 15.12 -9.39
C ASN A 166 9.30 14.98 -9.15
N LEU A 167 9.74 13.92 -8.47
CA LEU A 167 11.16 13.56 -8.27
C LEU A 167 11.76 12.73 -9.43
N GLY A 168 11.08 12.65 -10.58
CA GLY A 168 11.58 11.99 -11.79
C GLY A 168 11.47 10.46 -11.80
N GLN A 169 10.91 9.84 -10.77
CA GLN A 169 10.68 8.40 -10.68
C GLN A 169 9.30 7.96 -11.17
N GLY A 170 8.57 8.81 -11.90
CA GLY A 170 7.18 8.59 -12.29
C GLY A 170 6.92 7.25 -12.97
N THR A 171 7.79 6.79 -13.87
CA THR A 171 7.64 5.49 -14.55
C THR A 171 7.61 4.33 -13.56
N TRP A 172 8.57 4.29 -12.61
CA TRP A 172 8.63 3.24 -11.60
C TRP A 172 7.48 3.36 -10.59
N ALA A 173 7.19 4.57 -10.10
CA ALA A 173 6.11 4.79 -9.15
C ALA A 173 4.73 4.39 -9.74
N MET A 174 4.51 4.59 -11.04
CA MET A 174 3.32 4.11 -11.73
C MET A 174 3.32 2.59 -11.97
N GLN A 175 4.47 1.95 -12.22
CA GLN A 175 4.56 0.47 -12.24
C GLN A 175 4.18 -0.12 -10.89
N MET A 176 4.68 0.47 -9.80
CA MET A 176 4.33 0.09 -8.43
C MET A 176 2.85 0.33 -8.10
N ALA A 177 2.25 1.44 -8.54
CA ALA A 177 0.81 1.67 -8.35
C ALA A 177 -0.06 0.66 -9.14
N ASN A 178 0.35 0.30 -10.36
CA ASN A 178 -0.39 -0.64 -11.21
C ASN A 178 -0.33 -2.09 -10.69
N SER A 179 0.68 -2.48 -9.90
CA SER A 179 0.73 -3.85 -9.33
C SER A 179 -0.28 -4.08 -8.20
N VAL A 180 -0.84 -3.00 -7.62
CA VAL A 180 -1.81 -3.07 -6.51
C VAL A 180 -3.19 -2.50 -6.84
N GLY A 181 -3.31 -1.57 -7.79
CA GLY A 181 -4.58 -0.98 -8.18
C GLY A 181 -4.52 -0.33 -9.56
N ALA A 182 -4.49 -1.12 -10.61
CA ALA A 182 -4.45 -0.63 -11.99
C ALA A 182 -5.80 0.01 -12.42
N ASP A 183 -6.92 -0.63 -12.09
CA ASP A 183 -8.26 -0.12 -12.39
C ASP A 183 -9.34 -0.61 -11.42
N TRP A 184 -10.61 -0.33 -11.74
CA TRP A 184 -11.78 -0.69 -10.93
C TRP A 184 -12.04 -2.18 -10.76
N ALA A 185 -11.50 -3.06 -11.60
CA ALA A 185 -11.60 -4.52 -11.46
C ALA A 185 -10.26 -5.13 -11.01
N ASN A 186 -9.14 -4.55 -11.45
CA ASN A 186 -7.78 -5.04 -11.27
C ASN A 186 -7.11 -4.36 -10.06
N TRP A 187 -7.50 -4.75 -8.85
CA TRP A 187 -6.92 -4.30 -7.57
C TRP A 187 -6.68 -5.45 -6.58
N THR A 188 -5.58 -5.36 -5.82
CA THR A 188 -5.19 -6.39 -4.85
C THR A 188 -6.16 -6.48 -3.69
N ARG A 189 -6.42 -7.71 -3.22
CA ARG A 189 -7.22 -8.01 -2.02
C ARG A 189 -6.37 -8.35 -0.81
N ASP A 190 -5.04 -8.36 -0.98
CA ASP A 190 -4.10 -8.51 0.11
C ASP A 190 -3.64 -7.12 0.63
N PRO A 191 -3.92 -6.76 1.89
CA PRO A 191 -3.43 -5.52 2.49
C PRO A 191 -1.91 -5.50 2.68
N LEU A 192 -1.23 -6.66 2.73
CA LEU A 192 0.23 -6.74 2.89
C LEU A 192 0.94 -6.31 1.60
N THR A 193 0.45 -6.74 0.44
CA THR A 193 0.93 -6.26 -0.87
C THR A 193 0.78 -4.75 -0.99
N LEU A 194 -0.39 -4.19 -0.61
CA LEU A 194 -0.63 -2.74 -0.62
C LEU A 194 0.38 -2.00 0.29
N GLU A 195 0.54 -2.46 1.52
CA GLU A 195 1.44 -1.83 2.50
C GLU A 195 2.92 -1.97 2.13
N SER A 196 3.32 -3.09 1.52
CA SER A 196 4.66 -3.29 0.94
C SER A 196 4.95 -2.30 -0.19
N VAL A 197 3.99 -2.08 -1.09
CA VAL A 197 4.12 -1.05 -2.14
C VAL A 197 4.22 0.36 -1.54
N ARG A 198 3.40 0.72 -0.55
CA ARG A 198 3.55 2.03 0.14
C ARG A 198 4.94 2.20 0.73
N ARG A 199 5.49 1.16 1.39
CA ARG A 199 6.82 1.21 2.02
C ARG A 199 7.91 1.45 1.00
N GLN A 200 7.93 0.70 -0.09
CA GLN A 200 8.89 0.88 -1.18
C GLN A 200 8.83 2.31 -1.77
N LEU A 201 7.62 2.85 -1.98
CA LEU A 201 7.43 4.23 -2.43
C LEU A 201 7.95 5.25 -1.39
N GLY A 202 7.64 5.05 -0.10
CA GLY A 202 8.10 5.90 1.00
C GLY A 202 9.61 5.92 1.17
N ASP A 203 10.26 4.75 1.10
CA ASP A 203 11.72 4.61 1.17
C ASP A 203 12.38 5.32 -0.02
N ALA A 204 11.81 5.20 -1.23
CA ALA A 204 12.29 5.91 -2.40
C ALA A 204 12.17 7.44 -2.26
N ILE A 205 11.05 7.95 -1.75
CA ILE A 205 10.88 9.39 -1.45
C ILE A 205 11.94 9.85 -0.45
N ASN A 206 12.13 9.10 0.64
CA ASN A 206 13.11 9.44 1.66
C ASN A 206 14.54 9.51 1.10
N ASN A 207 14.94 8.48 0.33
CA ASN A 207 16.27 8.39 -0.26
C ASN A 207 16.55 9.52 -1.26
N LEU A 208 15.52 10.01 -1.97
CA LEU A 208 15.62 11.11 -2.93
C LEU A 208 15.55 12.50 -2.28
N ALA A 209 14.88 12.63 -1.13
CA ALA A 209 14.77 13.89 -0.39
C ALA A 209 16.10 14.35 0.25
N GLY A 210 17.14 13.51 0.25
CA GLY A 210 18.40 13.77 0.96
C GLY A 210 18.27 13.80 2.48
N ALA A 211 17.10 13.44 3.01
CA ALA A 211 16.85 13.36 4.43
C ALA A 211 17.56 12.14 5.03
N THR A 212 18.13 12.31 6.22
CA THR A 212 18.37 11.16 7.11
C THR A 212 17.03 10.45 7.30
N PRO A 213 16.95 9.11 7.15
CA PRO A 213 15.70 8.39 7.26
C PRO A 213 14.91 8.77 8.53
N PRO A 214 13.56 8.78 8.49
CA PRO A 214 12.81 8.68 9.74
C PRO A 214 13.36 7.47 10.50
N PRO A 215 13.54 7.56 11.83
CA PRO A 215 14.13 6.46 12.58
C PRO A 215 13.31 5.20 12.30
N PRO A 216 13.93 4.09 11.84
CA PRO A 216 13.21 2.85 11.66
C PRO A 216 12.54 2.48 13.00
N ASN A 217 11.42 1.74 12.94
CA ASN A 217 10.78 1.15 14.14
C ASN A 217 11.89 0.67 15.08
N PRO A 218 11.96 1.19 16.33
CA PRO A 218 13.18 1.25 17.12
C PRO A 218 13.87 -0.11 17.11
N PRO A 219 15.03 -0.25 16.42
CA PRO A 219 15.49 -1.55 15.95
C PRO A 219 15.50 -2.58 17.08
N PRO A 220 14.97 -3.80 16.83
CA PRO A 220 14.68 -4.77 17.88
C PRO A 220 15.89 -4.94 18.79
N ALA A 221 15.64 -4.80 20.10
CA ALA A 221 16.67 -4.91 21.12
C ALA A 221 17.25 -6.35 21.13
N ASN A 222 18.47 -6.49 21.65
CA ASN A 222 19.12 -7.80 21.85
C ASN A 222 18.13 -8.84 22.44
N GLY A 223 17.94 -9.96 21.73
CA GLY A 223 16.98 -11.02 22.05
C GLY A 223 15.61 -10.93 21.34
N ALA A 224 15.30 -9.84 20.63
CA ALA A 224 14.04 -9.69 19.90
C ALA A 224 14.17 -10.05 18.40
N THR A 225 13.07 -10.55 17.83
CA THR A 225 12.97 -10.98 16.42
C THR A 225 12.80 -9.78 15.47
N ALA A 226 13.51 -9.80 14.36
CA ALA A 226 13.34 -8.92 13.20
C ALA A 226 12.79 -9.75 12.02
N GLU A 227 11.48 -9.65 11.78
CA GLU A 227 10.79 -10.37 10.69
C GLU A 227 11.29 -9.88 9.31
N ALA A 228 11.38 -10.77 8.31
CA ALA A 228 12.02 -10.48 7.03
C ALA A 228 11.17 -9.63 6.07
N GLU A 229 9.84 -9.65 6.19
CA GLU A 229 8.93 -8.78 5.45
C GLU A 229 9.00 -7.31 5.85
N ASN A 230 9.70 -7.01 6.95
CA ASN A 230 10.00 -5.66 7.41
C ASN A 230 11.43 -5.22 7.08
N ALA A 231 12.22 -6.03 6.36
CA ALA A 231 13.56 -5.69 5.90
C ALA A 231 13.53 -4.91 4.57
N THR A 232 14.56 -4.12 4.29
CA THR A 232 14.75 -3.52 2.97
C THR A 232 15.18 -4.61 1.98
N THR A 233 14.39 -4.88 0.95
CA THR A 233 14.72 -5.87 -0.08
C THR A 233 15.21 -5.23 -1.39
N SER A 234 15.84 -6.03 -2.24
CA SER A 234 16.11 -5.72 -3.64
C SER A 234 16.13 -7.02 -4.43
N GLY A 235 15.30 -7.12 -5.48
CA GLY A 235 15.13 -8.32 -6.30
C GLY A 235 14.35 -9.45 -5.59
N ALA A 236 14.68 -9.73 -4.33
CA ALA A 236 13.87 -10.56 -3.45
C ALA A 236 12.51 -9.90 -3.16
N ILE A 237 11.44 -10.71 -3.24
CA ILE A 237 10.06 -10.29 -2.96
C ILE A 237 9.62 -10.78 -1.59
N ILE A 238 8.50 -10.24 -1.09
CA ILE A 238 7.81 -10.81 0.07
C ILE A 238 6.70 -11.75 -0.41
N ALA A 239 6.64 -12.94 0.18
CA ALA A 239 5.64 -13.96 -0.10
C ALA A 239 5.11 -14.59 1.20
N ASN A 240 3.95 -15.24 1.12
CA ASN A 240 3.21 -15.77 2.27
C ASN A 240 2.49 -17.11 1.97
N ASN A 241 2.84 -17.76 0.86
CA ASN A 241 2.14 -18.94 0.33
C ASN A 241 2.67 -20.29 0.85
N ASN A 242 3.86 -20.33 1.47
CA ASN A 242 4.33 -21.50 2.23
C ASN A 242 4.02 -21.30 3.73
N PRO A 243 3.24 -22.18 4.39
CA PRO A 243 2.82 -21.97 5.77
C PRO A 243 3.98 -22.13 6.78
N GLY A 244 3.81 -21.52 7.96
CA GLY A 244 4.70 -21.69 9.12
C GLY A 244 5.71 -20.57 9.36
N TYR A 245 5.62 -19.45 8.64
CA TYR A 245 6.36 -18.22 8.95
C TYR A 245 5.87 -17.54 10.24
N THR A 246 6.66 -16.61 10.77
CA THR A 246 6.28 -15.60 11.77
C THR A 246 5.95 -14.27 11.07
N GLY A 247 5.45 -13.27 11.82
CA GLY A 247 4.97 -12.02 11.23
C GLY A 247 3.87 -12.23 10.19
N ALA A 248 4.02 -11.58 9.03
CA ALA A 248 3.05 -11.56 7.93
C ALA A 248 3.52 -12.26 6.65
N GLY A 249 4.75 -12.77 6.59
CA GLY A 249 5.29 -13.45 5.42
C GLY A 249 6.78 -13.80 5.58
N TYR A 250 7.48 -13.91 4.45
CA TYR A 250 8.92 -14.16 4.38
C TYR A 250 9.48 -13.56 3.09
N ALA A 251 10.80 -13.37 3.04
CA ALA A 251 11.50 -12.98 1.82
C ALA A 251 11.83 -14.20 0.93
N ASP A 252 11.54 -14.11 -0.36
CA ASP A 252 11.82 -15.11 -1.39
C ASP A 252 12.72 -14.54 -2.49
N TYR A 253 13.86 -15.18 -2.72
CA TYR A 253 14.94 -14.73 -3.60
C TYR A 253 14.71 -15.19 -5.04
N GLN A 254 14.37 -14.26 -5.93
CA GLN A 254 13.94 -14.55 -7.30
C GLN A 254 15.11 -14.83 -8.24
N ASN A 255 16.24 -14.13 -8.08
CA ASN A 255 17.41 -14.27 -8.95
C ASN A 255 18.52 -15.13 -8.31
N LEU A 256 19.36 -15.72 -9.16
CA LEU A 256 20.48 -16.56 -8.72
C LEU A 256 21.52 -15.77 -7.90
N SER A 257 21.72 -14.49 -8.21
CA SER A 257 22.71 -13.60 -7.60
C SER A 257 22.17 -12.17 -7.49
N GLY A 258 22.73 -11.39 -6.57
CA GLY A 258 22.50 -9.93 -6.48
C GLY A 258 21.30 -9.53 -5.64
N ASP A 259 20.24 -10.35 -5.62
CA ASP A 259 19.12 -10.21 -4.70
C ASP A 259 19.59 -10.12 -3.25
N TYR A 260 19.00 -9.23 -2.45
CA TYR A 260 19.33 -9.10 -1.03
C TYR A 260 18.15 -8.70 -0.16
N ILE A 261 18.29 -8.97 1.13
CA ILE A 261 17.50 -8.37 2.22
C ILE A 261 18.44 -7.75 3.25
N GLU A 262 18.09 -6.58 3.78
CA GLU A 262 18.86 -5.86 4.80
C GLU A 262 17.96 -5.41 5.96
N TRP A 263 18.27 -5.90 7.17
CA TRP A 263 17.70 -5.39 8.42
C TRP A 263 18.60 -4.30 8.99
N THR A 264 18.02 -3.45 9.85
CA THR A 264 18.76 -2.69 10.85
C THR A 264 18.39 -3.25 12.23
N VAL A 265 19.40 -3.56 13.06
CA VAL A 265 19.23 -4.12 14.42
C VAL A 265 20.05 -3.30 15.44
N ASN A 266 19.63 -3.26 16.70
CA ASN A 266 20.37 -2.54 17.76
C ASN A 266 21.17 -3.50 18.64
N ALA A 267 22.47 -3.24 18.78
CA ALA A 267 23.32 -3.89 19.77
C ALA A 267 23.69 -2.90 20.91
N SER A 268 23.59 -3.34 22.16
CA SER A 268 24.17 -2.64 23.30
C SER A 268 24.57 -3.65 24.37
N PRO A 269 25.85 -3.70 24.80
CA PRO A 269 26.99 -2.92 24.31
C PRO A 269 27.45 -3.33 22.89
N ALA A 270 28.55 -2.75 22.39
CA ALA A 270 29.32 -3.36 21.31
C ALA A 270 29.93 -4.70 21.77
N GLY A 271 30.05 -5.66 20.86
CA GLY A 271 30.60 -6.97 21.22
C GLY A 271 30.43 -8.04 20.14
N ASN A 272 30.69 -9.29 20.52
CA ASN A 272 30.40 -10.45 19.69
C ASN A 272 28.97 -10.94 19.96
N TYR A 273 28.24 -11.19 18.89
CA TYR A 273 26.83 -11.59 18.87
C TYR A 273 26.63 -12.76 17.91
N SER A 274 25.52 -13.47 18.08
CA SER A 274 25.07 -14.53 17.19
C SER A 274 23.81 -14.09 16.45
N LEU A 275 23.88 -14.07 15.11
CA LEU A 275 22.74 -13.82 14.24
C LEU A 275 22.07 -15.17 13.93
N ASP A 276 20.87 -15.40 14.46
CA ASP A 276 20.11 -16.62 14.18
C ASP A 276 19.02 -16.33 13.13
N PHE A 277 19.21 -16.87 11.93
CA PHE A 277 18.29 -16.69 10.81
C PHE A 277 17.32 -17.85 10.72
N ARG A 278 16.02 -17.59 10.81
CA ARG A 278 14.98 -18.59 10.56
C ARG A 278 14.67 -18.64 9.07
N TYR A 279 14.67 -19.83 8.49
CA TYR A 279 14.60 -20.03 7.04
C TYR A 279 13.95 -21.36 6.66
N ALA A 280 13.47 -21.45 5.42
CA ALA A 280 13.07 -22.71 4.78
C ALA A 280 13.81 -22.88 3.45
N ASN A 281 14.31 -24.10 3.20
CA ASN A 281 14.90 -24.50 1.93
C ASN A 281 14.28 -25.85 1.52
N GLY A 282 13.27 -25.77 0.66
CA GLY A 282 12.61 -26.94 0.08
C GLY A 282 13.28 -27.47 -1.20
N SER A 283 14.46 -26.96 -1.57
CA SER A 283 15.25 -27.51 -2.67
C SER A 283 16.15 -28.67 -2.20
N SER A 284 16.72 -29.42 -3.15
CA SER A 284 17.61 -30.55 -2.87
C SER A 284 19.06 -30.15 -2.55
N GLY A 285 19.41 -28.85 -2.62
CA GLY A 285 20.78 -28.36 -2.45
C GLY A 285 20.92 -27.18 -1.49
N ASN A 286 22.16 -26.86 -1.13
CA ASN A 286 22.47 -25.65 -0.35
C ASN A 286 22.16 -24.39 -1.18
N ARG A 287 21.52 -23.38 -0.58
CA ARG A 287 21.32 -22.05 -1.17
C ARG A 287 22.10 -21.00 -0.37
N PRO A 288 23.42 -20.87 -0.57
CA PRO A 288 24.25 -20.01 0.25
C PRO A 288 24.04 -18.52 -0.06
N LEU A 289 24.14 -17.69 0.99
CA LEU A 289 24.07 -16.23 0.90
C LEU A 289 25.34 -15.60 1.50
N ALA A 290 25.84 -14.51 0.93
CA ALA A 290 26.90 -13.72 1.55
C ALA A 290 26.30 -12.81 2.64
N LEU A 291 26.90 -12.83 3.83
CA LEU A 291 26.55 -11.96 4.95
C LEU A 291 27.45 -10.72 4.95
N ARG A 292 26.82 -9.55 5.03
CA ARG A 292 27.47 -8.27 5.34
C ARG A 292 26.95 -7.70 6.65
N VAL A 293 27.86 -7.10 7.42
CA VAL A 293 27.55 -6.25 8.57
C VAL A 293 28.15 -4.87 8.31
N ASN A 294 27.33 -3.83 8.41
CA ASN A 294 27.71 -2.43 8.13
C ASN A 294 28.44 -2.27 6.77
N GLY A 295 27.97 -3.01 5.76
CA GLY A 295 28.52 -3.04 4.40
C GLY A 295 29.72 -3.99 4.19
N VAL A 296 30.47 -4.32 5.25
CA VAL A 296 31.64 -5.23 5.21
C VAL A 296 31.17 -6.68 5.12
N VAL A 297 31.76 -7.48 4.23
CA VAL A 297 31.48 -8.93 4.16
C VAL A 297 32.09 -9.62 5.39
N THR A 298 31.26 -10.18 6.25
CA THR A 298 31.69 -10.91 7.47
C THR A 298 31.67 -12.43 7.27
N GLN A 299 30.81 -12.95 6.39
CA GLN A 299 30.89 -14.31 5.87
C GLN A 299 30.64 -14.29 4.36
N ALA A 300 31.61 -14.74 3.57
CA ALA A 300 31.49 -14.77 2.11
C ALA A 300 30.47 -15.81 1.61
N SER A 301 30.13 -16.81 2.42
CA SER A 301 29.13 -17.84 2.13
C SER A 301 28.59 -18.44 3.44
N VAL A 302 27.40 -18.01 3.86
CA VAL A 302 26.60 -18.67 4.89
C VAL A 302 25.78 -19.76 4.22
N SER A 303 25.83 -20.99 4.72
CA SER A 303 25.11 -22.13 4.14
C SER A 303 23.71 -22.29 4.72
N PHE A 304 22.71 -22.37 3.84
CA PHE A 304 21.31 -22.64 4.17
C PHE A 304 20.94 -23.98 3.53
N LEU A 305 21.16 -25.05 4.30
CA LEU A 305 20.99 -26.43 3.85
C LEU A 305 19.50 -26.81 3.69
N PRO A 306 19.15 -27.83 2.89
CA PRO A 306 17.78 -28.31 2.76
C PRO A 306 17.09 -28.54 4.12
N THR A 307 15.97 -27.86 4.33
CA THR A 307 15.19 -28.01 5.57
C THR A 307 14.24 -29.21 5.50
N GLY A 308 13.81 -29.58 4.29
CA GLY A 308 12.98 -30.76 3.99
C GLY A 308 11.75 -30.42 3.15
N SER A 309 11.22 -29.20 3.31
CA SER A 309 10.20 -28.60 2.44
C SER A 309 10.19 -27.08 2.62
N TRP A 310 9.53 -26.35 1.73
CA TRP A 310 9.35 -24.90 1.85
C TRP A 310 8.45 -24.48 3.02
N ALA A 311 7.69 -25.41 3.61
CA ALA A 311 6.93 -25.21 4.85
C ALA A 311 7.69 -25.71 6.11
N THR A 312 8.93 -26.19 5.96
CA THR A 312 9.75 -26.68 7.08
C THR A 312 10.80 -25.63 7.43
N TRP A 313 10.58 -24.91 8.53
CA TRP A 313 11.43 -23.82 8.97
C TRP A 313 12.48 -24.30 9.99
N LYS A 314 13.72 -23.83 9.85
CA LYS A 314 14.86 -24.12 10.75
C LYS A 314 15.66 -22.85 11.02
N GLY A 315 16.46 -22.84 12.09
CA GLY A 315 17.45 -21.79 12.35
C GLY A 315 18.81 -22.11 11.71
N VAL A 316 19.57 -21.08 11.33
CA VAL A 316 21.02 -21.15 11.17
C VAL A 316 21.66 -19.96 11.88
N THR A 317 22.55 -20.27 12.83
CA THR A 317 23.20 -19.28 13.68
C THR A 317 24.60 -18.94 13.15
N VAL A 318 24.91 -17.66 13.00
CA VAL A 318 26.18 -17.15 12.47
C VAL A 318 26.82 -16.17 13.45
N PRO A 319 28.08 -16.38 13.90
CA PRO A 319 28.76 -15.44 14.79
C PRO A 319 29.18 -14.17 14.04
N THR A 320 29.08 -13.02 14.71
CA THR A 320 29.51 -11.73 14.18
C THR A 320 29.94 -10.77 15.29
N SER A 321 30.47 -9.61 14.92
CA SER A 321 30.75 -8.51 15.85
C SER A 321 29.89 -7.30 15.48
N LEU A 322 29.20 -6.72 16.46
CA LEU A 322 28.32 -5.56 16.29
C LEU A 322 28.86 -4.35 17.08
N GLN A 323 28.64 -3.15 16.52
CA GLN A 323 28.94 -1.87 17.17
C GLN A 323 27.79 -1.47 18.10
N THR A 324 28.02 -0.59 19.08
CA THR A 324 26.95 -0.04 19.92
C THR A 324 25.99 0.79 19.08
N GLY A 325 24.69 0.55 19.21
CA GLY A 325 23.64 1.19 18.43
C GLY A 325 23.24 0.38 17.19
N ALA A 326 22.83 1.10 16.14
CA ALA A 326 22.28 0.50 14.93
C ALA A 326 23.35 -0.16 14.05
N ASN A 327 23.11 -1.40 13.65
CA ASN A 327 23.93 -2.17 12.72
C ASN A 327 23.07 -2.65 11.54
N LYS A 328 23.59 -2.53 10.32
CA LYS A 328 22.97 -3.06 9.10
C LYS A 328 23.42 -4.50 8.87
N ILE A 329 22.48 -5.43 8.82
CA ILE A 329 22.71 -6.86 8.58
C ILE A 329 22.11 -7.20 7.22
N ARG A 330 22.93 -7.63 6.25
CA ARG A 330 22.47 -7.95 4.89
C ARG A 330 22.85 -9.37 4.50
N LEU A 331 21.88 -10.12 3.98
CA LEU A 331 22.12 -11.38 3.26
C LEU A 331 21.92 -11.14 1.75
N THR A 332 22.85 -11.64 0.91
CA THR A 332 22.85 -11.41 -0.55
C THR A 332 23.07 -12.72 -1.31
N ALA A 333 22.31 -12.96 -2.39
CA ALA A 333 22.44 -14.14 -3.23
C ALA A 333 23.74 -14.13 -4.05
N ILE A 334 24.39 -15.31 -4.14
CA ILE A 334 25.76 -15.47 -4.69
C ILE A 334 25.90 -16.65 -5.67
N GLY A 335 24.83 -17.02 -6.39
CA GLY A 335 24.89 -17.92 -7.55
C GLY A 335 23.81 -19.00 -7.61
N LEU A 336 23.06 -19.21 -6.53
CA LEU A 336 22.10 -20.32 -6.36
C LEU A 336 20.73 -19.88 -5.83
N SER A 337 20.42 -18.57 -5.88
CA SER A 337 19.31 -17.95 -5.14
C SER A 337 19.47 -18.16 -3.61
N GLY A 338 18.55 -17.66 -2.81
CA GLY A 338 18.46 -17.86 -1.37
C GLY A 338 17.38 -18.87 -0.97
N PRO A 339 17.40 -19.38 0.27
CA PRO A 339 16.21 -19.94 0.89
C PRO A 339 15.10 -18.89 1.02
N ASN A 340 13.91 -19.32 1.43
CA ASN A 340 12.95 -18.39 2.02
C ASN A 340 13.51 -17.95 3.37
N ILE A 341 13.73 -16.66 3.59
CA ILE A 341 14.16 -16.14 4.90
C ILE A 341 12.94 -15.53 5.60
N ASP A 342 12.70 -15.98 6.82
CA ASP A 342 11.54 -15.64 7.63
C ASP A 342 11.86 -14.55 8.66
N SER A 343 12.94 -14.72 9.41
CA SER A 343 13.29 -13.76 10.47
C SER A 343 14.76 -13.83 10.90
N LEU A 344 15.23 -12.79 11.58
CA LEU A 344 16.54 -12.69 12.21
C LEU A 344 16.36 -12.43 13.72
N THR A 345 17.01 -13.21 14.58
CA THR A 345 17.16 -12.89 16.01
C THR A 345 18.63 -12.60 16.35
N VAL A 346 18.90 -11.50 17.05
CA VAL A 346 20.25 -11.19 17.59
C VAL A 346 20.35 -11.75 19.00
N LYS A 347 21.38 -12.56 19.28
CA LYS A 347 21.62 -13.25 20.55
C LYS A 347 23.01 -12.95 21.10
#